data_AF-A0A497Y040-F1
#
_entry.id   AF-A0A497Y040-F1
#
_cell.length_a   1.000
_cell.length_b   1.000
_cell.length_c   1.000
_cell.angle_alpha   90.00
_cell.angle_beta   90.00
_cell.angle_gamma   90.00
#
_symmetry.space_group_name_H-M   'P 1'
#
loop_
_entity.id
_entity.type
_entity.pdbx_description
1 polymer ?
#
loop_
_entity_poly.entity_id
_entity_poly.type
_entity_poly.pdbx_seq_one_letter_code
_entity_poly.pdbx_strand_id
1 'polypeptide(L)'
;MSHLKFNPRTLILLLMILAITGFRLLVTFNSDELKFANFSSIGAVALFGGAYFKDHLKAFAFPLLSLFLSDLVLYTTIYKQYVDILLVQELWTYLAIALMVLAGRFLLKKVNIASLLLSTIVIVFIHWIISDIGSWYKNPLFTQNLNGFIDCLIKAIPFEIRFLEGTVIYAALLFGAFEILKAKYPVLKLQTQKL
;
A
#
# COMPACT_ATOMS: atom_id res chain seq x y z
N MET A 1 -2.99 17.68 31.23
CA MET A 1 -3.40 16.36 30.70
C MET A 1 -4.14 16.61 29.40
N SER A 2 -3.55 16.25 28.26
CA SER A 2 -4.16 16.47 26.94
C SER A 2 -5.36 15.53 26.79
N HIS A 3 -6.57 16.10 26.69
CA HIS A 3 -7.75 15.33 26.30
C HIS A 3 -7.48 14.73 24.91
N LEU A 4 -7.27 13.41 24.85
CA LEU A 4 -7.31 12.65 23.61
C LEU A 4 -8.70 12.84 23.01
N LYS A 5 -8.83 13.76 22.05
CA LYS A 5 -10.06 13.95 21.28
C LYS A 5 -10.29 12.70 20.44
N PHE A 6 -11.16 11.82 20.91
CA PHE A 6 -11.54 10.60 20.22
C PHE A 6 -12.10 10.94 18.83
N ASN A 7 -11.49 10.36 17.78
CA ASN A 7 -11.88 10.59 16.39
C ASN A 7 -12.33 9.26 15.77
N PRO A 8 -13.64 8.93 15.79
CA PRO A 8 -14.17 7.63 15.37
C PRO A 8 -13.87 7.33 13.90
N ARG A 9 -13.85 8.35 13.04
CA ARG A 9 -13.46 8.22 11.64
C ARG A 9 -12.03 7.70 11.51
N THR A 10 -11.08 8.35 12.19
CA THR A 10 -9.66 7.97 12.11
C THR A 10 -9.45 6.55 12.63
N LEU A 11 -10.16 6.18 13.71
CA LEU A 11 -10.13 4.83 14.25
C LEU A 11 -10.65 3.80 13.24
N ILE A 12 -11.80 4.04 12.63
CA ILE A 12 -12.37 3.11 11.63
C ILE A 12 -11.46 2.96 10.42
N LEU A 13 -10.90 4.05 9.90
CA LEU A 13 -9.94 3.99 8.80
C LEU A 13 -8.72 3.13 9.16
N LEU A 14 -8.17 3.31 10.36
CA LEU A 14 -7.04 2.53 10.86
C LEU A 14 -7.42 1.05 11.01
N LEU A 15 -8.58 0.74 11.61
CA LEU A 15 -9.04 -0.64 11.77
C LEU A 15 -9.24 -1.34 10.42
N MET A 16 -9.75 -0.65 9.41
CA MET A 16 -9.88 -1.20 8.06
C MET A 16 -8.52 -1.51 7.43
N ILE A 17 -7.53 -0.62 7.58
CA ILE A 17 -6.16 -0.87 7.13
C ILE A 17 -5.58 -2.09 7.85
N LEU A 18 -5.66 -2.12 9.18
CA LEU A 18 -5.14 -3.23 9.97
C LEU A 18 -5.83 -4.56 9.65
N ALA A 19 -7.14 -4.55 9.41
CA ALA A 19 -7.90 -5.75 9.04
C ALA A 19 -7.40 -6.34 7.71
N ILE A 20 -7.22 -5.51 6.69
CA ILE A 20 -6.73 -5.99 5.39
C ILE A 20 -5.26 -6.40 5.45
N THR A 21 -4.42 -5.66 6.17
CA THR A 21 -3.02 -6.06 6.36
C THR A 21 -2.91 -7.33 7.19
N GLY A 22 -3.79 -7.54 8.17
CA GLY A 22 -3.90 -8.81 8.90
C GLY A 22 -4.35 -9.96 7.99
N PHE A 23 -5.30 -9.69 7.08
CA PHE A 23 -5.71 -10.67 6.07
C PHE A 23 -4.56 -11.06 5.14
N ARG A 24 -3.71 -10.10 4.73
CA ARG A 24 -2.46 -10.40 4.01
C ARG A 24 -1.61 -11.44 4.76
N LEU A 25 -1.38 -11.23 6.06
CA LEU A 25 -0.61 -12.19 6.87
C LEU A 25 -1.27 -13.57 6.86
N LEU A 26 -2.58 -13.64 7.12
CA LEU A 26 -3.32 -14.90 7.15
C LEU A 26 -3.20 -15.66 5.82
N VAL A 27 -3.34 -14.98 4.69
CA VAL A 27 -3.19 -15.60 3.37
C VAL A 27 -1.77 -16.15 3.20
N THR A 28 -0.74 -15.37 3.52
CA THR A 28 0.66 -15.81 3.40
C THR A 28 0.98 -17.00 4.30
N PHE A 29 0.47 -17.06 5.53
CA PHE A 29 0.68 -18.20 6.43
C PHE A 29 0.00 -19.50 5.97
N ASN A 30 -1.06 -19.40 5.16
CA ASN A 30 -1.91 -20.54 4.78
C ASN A 30 -1.80 -20.93 3.30
N SER A 31 -0.90 -20.32 2.54
CA SER A 31 -0.76 -20.53 1.09
C SER A 31 0.66 -20.90 0.71
N ASP A 32 0.83 -21.68 -0.37
CA ASP A 32 2.14 -21.89 -0.99
C ASP A 32 2.73 -20.53 -1.43
N GLU A 33 3.88 -20.16 -0.87
CA GLU A 33 4.46 -18.80 -0.88
C GLU A 33 4.52 -18.14 -2.27
N LEU A 34 4.71 -18.92 -3.33
CA LEU A 34 4.85 -18.42 -4.70
C LEU A 34 3.53 -18.16 -5.43
N LYS A 35 2.42 -18.82 -5.05
CA LYS A 35 1.15 -18.70 -5.81
C LYS A 35 0.48 -17.33 -5.67
N PHE A 36 0.75 -16.63 -4.56
CA PHE A 36 0.21 -15.31 -4.26
C PHE A 36 1.27 -14.21 -4.25
N ALA A 37 2.47 -14.47 -4.78
CA ALA A 37 3.51 -13.47 -4.88
C ALA A 37 2.98 -12.21 -5.58
N ASN A 38 3.15 -11.05 -4.94
CA ASN A 38 2.70 -9.74 -5.39
C ASN A 38 1.18 -9.53 -5.57
N PHE A 39 0.33 -10.51 -5.24
CA PHE A 39 -1.10 -10.26 -5.03
C PHE A 39 -1.31 -9.58 -3.68
N SER A 40 -1.22 -8.25 -3.67
CA SER A 40 -1.03 -7.49 -2.45
C SER A 40 -2.08 -6.40 -2.24
N SER A 41 -2.41 -6.16 -0.97
CA SER A 41 -3.28 -5.06 -0.55
C SER A 41 -2.58 -3.70 -0.46
N ILE A 42 -1.25 -3.67 -0.64
CA ILE A 42 -0.41 -2.52 -0.37
C ILE A 42 -0.83 -1.28 -1.18
N GLY A 43 -1.05 -1.45 -2.49
CA GLY A 43 -1.48 -0.34 -3.35
C GLY A 43 -2.82 0.25 -2.90
N ALA A 44 -3.78 -0.61 -2.53
CA ALA A 44 -5.09 -0.19 -2.05
C ALA A 44 -5.00 0.56 -0.72
N VAL A 45 -4.18 0.06 0.23
CA VAL A 45 -3.94 0.72 1.53
C VAL A 45 -3.26 2.07 1.33
N ALA A 46 -2.31 2.19 0.41
CA ALA A 46 -1.63 3.45 0.09
C ALA A 46 -2.61 4.50 -0.48
N LEU A 47 -3.43 4.12 -1.48
CA LEU A 47 -4.47 5.00 -2.03
C LEU A 47 -5.50 5.40 -0.97
N PHE A 48 -5.95 4.44 -0.15
CA PHE A 48 -6.94 4.67 0.89
C PHE A 48 -6.41 5.64 1.96
N GLY A 49 -5.14 5.47 2.36
CA GLY A 49 -4.44 6.37 3.25
C GLY A 49 -4.35 7.80 2.70
N GLY A 50 -3.94 7.93 1.43
CA GLY A 50 -3.87 9.21 0.73
C GLY A 50 -5.22 9.92 0.58
N ALA A 51 -6.30 9.16 0.37
CA ALA A 51 -7.63 9.71 0.12
C ALA A 51 -8.39 10.18 1.37
N TYR A 52 -8.29 9.45 2.49
CA TYR A 52 -9.23 9.64 3.62
C TYR A 52 -8.65 10.27 4.88
N PHE A 53 -7.34 10.26 5.10
CA PHE A 53 -6.74 10.94 6.26
C PHE A 53 -6.53 12.43 5.99
N LYS A 54 -7.11 13.28 6.85
CA LYS A 54 -6.91 14.73 6.81
C LYS A 54 -5.46 15.10 7.16
N ASP A 55 -4.93 14.48 8.20
CA ASP A 55 -3.59 14.72 8.72
C ASP A 55 -2.52 14.09 7.81
N HIS A 56 -1.48 14.87 7.49
CA HIS A 56 -0.39 14.42 6.63
C HIS A 56 0.42 13.28 7.26
N LEU A 57 0.74 13.37 8.55
CA LEU A 57 1.52 12.34 9.21
C LEU A 57 0.75 11.01 9.24
N LYS A 58 -0.55 11.03 9.58
CA LYS A 58 -1.38 9.80 9.62
C LYS A 58 -1.56 9.15 8.24
N ALA A 59 -1.72 9.97 7.19
CA ALA A 59 -1.91 9.48 5.83
C ALA A 59 -0.74 8.61 5.35
N PHE A 60 0.50 8.96 5.76
CA PHE A 60 1.71 8.21 5.41
C PHE A 60 2.03 7.15 6.47
N ALA A 61 2.01 7.52 7.74
CA ALA A 61 2.43 6.65 8.83
C ALA A 61 1.57 5.40 8.95
N PHE A 62 0.25 5.48 8.79
CA PHE A 62 -0.60 4.31 8.98
C PHE A 62 -0.41 3.24 7.89
N PRO A 63 -0.40 3.56 6.59
CA PRO A 63 0.01 2.61 5.54
C PRO A 63 1.42 2.04 5.78
N LEU A 64 2.42 2.90 5.99
CA LEU A 64 3.83 2.49 6.09
C LEU A 64 4.10 1.64 7.34
N LEU A 65 3.58 2.05 8.51
CA LEU A 65 3.75 1.29 9.75
C LEU A 65 2.96 -0.02 9.71
N SER A 66 1.75 -0.03 9.13
CA SER A 66 1.00 -1.27 8.97
C SER A 66 1.79 -2.28 8.15
N LEU A 67 2.41 -1.83 7.05
CA LEU A 67 3.26 -2.68 6.24
C LEU A 67 4.47 -3.17 7.04
N PHE A 68 5.23 -2.24 7.62
CA PHE A 68 6.44 -2.54 8.38
C PHE A 68 6.21 -3.58 9.47
N LEU A 69 5.12 -3.44 10.23
CA LEU A 69 4.77 -4.42 11.26
C LEU A 69 4.42 -5.78 10.66
N SER A 70 3.72 -5.82 9.53
CA SER A 70 3.43 -7.10 8.85
C SER A 70 4.67 -7.75 8.27
N ASP A 71 5.59 -6.98 7.69
CA ASP A 71 6.84 -7.51 7.14
C ASP A 71 7.74 -8.03 8.27
N LEU A 72 7.81 -7.32 9.41
CA LEU A 72 8.53 -7.81 10.59
C LEU A 72 8.02 -9.19 11.05
N VAL A 73 6.71 -9.39 11.06
CA VAL A 73 6.12 -10.71 11.38
C VAL A 73 6.55 -11.74 10.33
N LEU A 74 6.45 -11.44 9.04
CA LEU A 74 6.80 -12.38 7.97
C LEU A 74 8.29 -12.74 7.98
N TYR A 75 9.18 -11.76 8.18
CA TYR A 75 10.63 -11.95 8.22
C TYR A 75 11.09 -12.70 9.47
N THR A 76 10.42 -12.55 10.60
CA THR A 76 10.77 -13.29 11.83
C THR A 76 10.19 -14.71 11.88
N THR A 77 9.24 -15.04 11.00
CA THR A 77 8.52 -16.32 11.00
C THR A 77 8.80 -17.15 9.74
N ILE A 78 8.19 -16.78 8.61
CA ILE A 78 8.21 -17.53 7.35
C ILE A 78 9.53 -17.31 6.60
N TYR A 79 9.90 -16.05 6.39
CA TYR A 79 11.03 -15.68 5.54
C TYR A 79 12.36 -15.53 6.30
N LYS A 80 12.44 -16.04 7.53
CA LYS A 80 13.62 -15.93 8.40
C LYS A 80 14.91 -16.44 7.76
N GLN A 81 14.79 -17.38 6.83
CA GLN A 81 15.90 -18.02 6.10
C GLN A 81 16.31 -17.25 4.84
N TYR A 82 15.47 -16.34 4.35
CA TYR A 82 15.64 -15.65 3.07
C TYR A 82 16.00 -14.16 3.22
N VAL A 83 15.90 -13.60 4.43
CA VAL A 83 16.02 -12.16 4.66
C VAL A 83 17.03 -11.86 5.75
N ASP A 84 18.14 -11.22 5.39
CA ASP A 84 18.93 -10.42 6.32
C ASP A 84 18.21 -9.08 6.52
N ILE A 85 17.99 -8.72 7.78
CA ILE A 85 16.84 -7.97 8.33
C ILE A 85 16.53 -6.60 7.71
N LEU A 86 17.38 -6.02 6.85
CA LEU A 86 17.15 -4.73 6.17
C LEU A 86 17.95 -4.68 4.86
N LEU A 87 17.46 -5.33 3.81
CA LEU A 87 18.04 -5.18 2.49
C LEU A 87 17.76 -3.79 1.94
N VAL A 88 18.74 -3.21 1.24
CA VAL A 88 18.59 -1.97 0.46
C VAL A 88 17.38 -2.02 -0.48
N GLN A 89 16.99 -3.22 -0.91
CA GLN A 89 15.80 -3.51 -1.70
C GLN A 89 14.51 -3.00 -1.04
N GLU A 90 14.38 -3.19 0.27
CA GLU A 90 13.20 -2.78 1.03
C GLU A 90 13.03 -1.26 1.02
N LEU A 91 14.12 -0.50 1.10
CA LEU A 91 14.06 0.97 1.14
C LEU A 91 13.34 1.54 -0.09
N TRP A 92 13.58 0.95 -1.27
CA TRP A 92 12.94 1.35 -2.51
C TRP A 92 11.44 1.02 -2.52
N THR A 93 11.05 -0.12 -1.96
CA THR A 93 9.64 -0.48 -1.76
C THR A 93 8.92 0.50 -0.82
N TYR A 94 9.52 0.83 0.33
CA TYR A 94 8.94 1.82 1.25
C TYR A 94 8.85 3.21 0.62
N LEU A 95 9.85 3.62 -0.18
CA LEU A 95 9.80 4.86 -0.94
C LEU A 95 8.67 4.85 -1.98
N ALA A 96 8.53 3.75 -2.74
CA ALA A 96 7.44 3.58 -3.69
C ALA A 96 6.09 3.76 -3.00
N ILE A 97 5.89 3.14 -1.84
CA ILE A 97 4.64 3.26 -1.06
C ILE A 97 4.38 4.68 -0.59
N ALA A 98 5.40 5.38 -0.11
CA ALA A 98 5.26 6.79 0.26
C ALA A 98 4.84 7.64 -0.97
N LEU A 99 5.41 7.41 -2.14
CA LEU A 99 5.02 8.08 -3.38
C LEU A 99 3.61 7.69 -3.83
N MET A 100 3.18 6.43 -3.64
CA MET A 100 1.82 5.99 -3.93
C MET A 100 0.80 6.69 -3.02
N VAL A 101 1.09 6.83 -1.72
CA VAL A 101 0.25 7.61 -0.78
C VAL A 101 0.15 9.07 -1.24
N LEU A 102 1.28 9.65 -1.65
CA LEU A 102 1.32 11.02 -2.16
C LEU A 102 0.46 11.18 -3.42
N ALA A 103 0.57 10.27 -4.38
CA ALA A 103 -0.24 10.24 -5.59
C ALA A 103 -1.74 10.11 -5.26
N GLY A 104 -2.11 9.18 -4.38
CA GLY A 104 -3.48 9.03 -3.89
C GLY A 104 -4.03 10.31 -3.29
N ARG A 105 -3.22 11.03 -2.49
CA ARG A 105 -3.63 12.31 -1.88
C ARG A 105 -3.96 13.39 -2.92
N PHE A 106 -3.21 13.46 -4.02
CA PHE A 106 -3.44 14.46 -5.06
C PHE A 106 -4.56 14.08 -6.03
N LEU A 107 -4.65 12.80 -6.40
CA LEU A 107 -5.59 12.30 -7.40
C LEU A 107 -6.98 11.98 -6.81
N LEU A 108 -7.06 11.62 -5.52
CA LEU A 108 -8.31 11.23 -4.85
C LEU A 108 -8.91 12.34 -3.98
N LYS A 109 -8.70 13.62 -4.33
CA LYS A 109 -9.40 14.75 -3.67
C LYS A 109 -10.92 14.59 -3.69
N LYS A 110 -11.45 13.99 -4.76
CA LYS A 110 -12.84 13.54 -4.88
C LYS A 110 -12.81 12.08 -5.29
N VAL A 111 -13.23 11.20 -4.38
CA VAL A 111 -13.31 9.76 -4.63
C VAL A 111 -14.50 9.48 -5.54
N ASN A 112 -14.24 8.94 -6.72
CA ASN A 112 -15.22 8.35 -7.63
C ASN A 112 -14.53 7.23 -8.42
N ILE A 113 -15.28 6.48 -9.22
CA ILE A 113 -14.75 5.32 -9.96
C ILE A 113 -13.61 5.74 -10.90
N ALA A 114 -13.78 6.84 -11.64
CA ALA A 114 -12.77 7.31 -12.59
C ALA A 114 -11.48 7.76 -11.89
N SER A 115 -11.58 8.52 -10.80
CA SER A 115 -10.40 8.95 -10.04
C SER A 115 -9.71 7.77 -9.36
N LEU A 116 -10.45 6.76 -8.90
CA LEU A 116 -9.88 5.54 -8.31
C LEU A 116 -9.14 4.68 -9.34
N LEU A 117 -9.73 4.45 -10.52
CA LEU A 117 -9.08 3.70 -11.60
C LEU A 117 -7.82 4.41 -12.10
N LEU A 118 -7.89 5.73 -12.33
CA LEU A 118 -6.72 6.51 -12.75
C LEU A 118 -5.62 6.46 -11.69
N SER A 119 -5.97 6.65 -10.42
CA SER A 119 -4.98 6.59 -9.33
C SER A 119 -4.36 5.21 -9.22
N THR A 120 -5.13 4.15 -9.42
CA THR A 120 -4.64 2.76 -9.43
C THR A 120 -3.58 2.55 -10.51
N ILE A 121 -3.83 3.00 -11.73
CA ILE A 121 -2.85 2.90 -12.81
C ILE A 121 -1.58 3.67 -12.45
N VAL A 122 -1.72 4.91 -11.96
CA VAL A 122 -0.57 5.74 -11.57
C VAL A 122 0.28 5.06 -10.49
N ILE A 123 -0.35 4.49 -9.45
CA ILE A 123 0.42 3.87 -8.37
C ILE A 123 1.08 2.55 -8.79
N VAL A 124 0.50 1.80 -9.73
CA VAL A 124 1.15 0.61 -10.31
C VAL A 124 2.43 1.03 -11.06
N PHE A 125 2.39 2.11 -11.84
CA PHE A 125 3.62 2.62 -12.47
C PHE A 125 4.65 3.13 -11.44
N ILE A 126 4.20 3.78 -10.36
CA ILE A 126 5.09 4.21 -9.28
C ILE A 126 5.76 3.00 -8.62
N HIS A 127 4.98 1.95 -8.31
CA HIS A 127 5.50 0.71 -7.77
C HIS A 127 6.52 0.11 -8.72
N TRP A 128 6.10 -0.25 -9.94
CA TRP A 128 6.93 -0.86 -10.97
C TRP A 128 8.26 -0.14 -11.19
N ILE A 129 8.27 1.20 -11.27
CA ILE A 129 9.51 1.91 -11.54
C ILE A 129 10.38 2.02 -10.28
N ILE A 130 9.79 2.32 -9.12
CA ILE A 130 10.56 2.70 -7.94
C ILE A 130 11.03 1.47 -7.16
N SER A 131 10.17 0.46 -6.93
CA SER A 131 10.58 -0.74 -6.18
C SER A 131 11.61 -1.57 -6.94
N ASP A 132 11.51 -1.65 -8.27
CA ASP A 132 12.45 -2.42 -9.08
C ASP A 132 13.85 -1.81 -9.17
N ILE A 133 14.04 -0.54 -8.77
CA ILE A 133 15.40 0.00 -8.57
C ILE A 133 16.13 -0.83 -7.50
N GLY A 134 15.41 -1.24 -6.44
CA GLY A 134 15.93 -2.14 -5.41
C GLY A 134 16.29 -3.50 -5.99
N SER A 135 15.39 -4.10 -6.77
CA SER A 135 15.59 -5.40 -7.43
C SER A 135 16.76 -5.41 -8.42
N TRP A 136 17.02 -4.29 -9.09
CA TRP A 136 18.08 -4.12 -10.08
C TRP A 136 19.45 -3.81 -9.47
N TYR A 137 19.49 -2.93 -8.45
CA TYR A 137 20.73 -2.42 -7.90
C TYR A 137 21.59 -3.51 -7.25
N LYS A 138 22.84 -3.64 -7.69
CA LYS A 138 23.80 -4.68 -7.24
C LYS A 138 23.32 -6.12 -7.46
N ASN A 139 22.28 -6.34 -8.24
CA ASN A 139 21.82 -7.67 -8.59
C ASN A 139 22.65 -8.22 -9.77
N PRO A 140 23.39 -9.34 -9.61
CA PRO A 140 24.22 -9.90 -10.66
C PRO A 140 23.44 -10.42 -11.87
N LEU A 141 22.11 -10.59 -11.75
CA LEU A 141 21.24 -10.98 -12.87
C LEU A 141 21.06 -9.87 -13.91
N PHE A 142 21.39 -8.62 -13.57
CA PHE A 142 21.18 -7.46 -14.43
C PHE A 142 22.44 -6.63 -14.58
N THR A 143 22.68 -6.11 -15.78
CA THR A 143 23.77 -5.17 -16.01
C THR A 143 23.50 -3.86 -15.27
N GLN A 144 24.55 -3.27 -14.69
CA GLN A 144 24.41 -2.05 -13.87
C GLN A 144 24.44 -0.78 -14.76
N ASN A 145 23.54 -0.76 -15.75
CA ASN A 145 23.28 0.37 -16.64
C ASN A 145 21.78 0.46 -16.98
N LEU A 146 21.39 1.45 -17.79
CA LEU A 146 19.98 1.66 -18.17
C LEU A 146 19.34 0.44 -18.87
N ASN A 147 20.10 -0.27 -19.71
CA ASN A 147 19.56 -1.46 -20.39
C ASN A 147 19.25 -2.57 -19.39
N GLY A 148 20.13 -2.82 -18.41
CA GLY A 148 19.84 -3.80 -17.37
C GLY A 148 18.67 -3.42 -16.46
N PHE A 149 18.43 -2.12 -16.26
CA PHE A 149 17.23 -1.67 -15.55
C PHE A 149 15.96 -1.92 -16.37
N ILE A 150 15.99 -1.63 -17.68
CA ILE A 150 14.88 -1.95 -18.58
C ILE A 150 14.61 -3.48 -18.59
N ASP A 151 15.65 -4.31 -18.64
CA ASP A 151 15.51 -5.76 -18.57
C ASP A 151 14.85 -6.21 -17.25
N CYS A 152 15.19 -5.55 -16.13
CA CYS A 152 14.54 -5.78 -14.84
C CYS A 152 13.04 -5.44 -14.89
N LEU A 153 12.69 -4.27 -15.42
CA LEU A 153 11.30 -3.83 -15.57
C LEU A 153 10.49 -4.80 -16.45
N ILE A 154 11.06 -5.28 -17.56
CA ILE A 154 10.40 -6.25 -18.45
C ILE A 154 10.11 -7.56 -17.69
N LYS A 155 11.06 -8.06 -16.89
CA LYS A 155 10.86 -9.26 -16.07
C LYS A 155 9.87 -9.05 -14.93
N ALA A 156 9.68 -7.81 -14.48
CA ALA A 156 8.72 -7.46 -13.43
C ALA A 156 7.25 -7.45 -13.91
N ILE A 157 6.98 -7.38 -15.22
CA ILE A 157 5.61 -7.27 -15.78
C ILE A 157 4.60 -8.29 -15.20
N PRO A 158 4.89 -9.60 -15.11
CA PRO A 158 3.94 -10.56 -14.56
C PRO A 158 3.57 -10.27 -13.09
N PHE A 159 4.52 -9.74 -12.32
CA PHE A 159 4.33 -9.38 -10.92
C PHE A 159 3.50 -8.10 -10.79
N GLU A 160 3.72 -7.12 -11.66
CA GLU A 160 2.94 -5.88 -11.68
C GLU A 160 1.49 -6.10 -12.10
N ILE A 161 1.23 -7.07 -12.98
CA ILE A 161 -0.14 -7.50 -13.28
C ILE A 161 -0.82 -8.03 -12.02
N ARG A 162 -0.14 -8.86 -11.22
CA ARG A 162 -0.67 -9.35 -9.92
C ARG A 162 -0.86 -8.23 -8.91
N PHE A 163 0.04 -7.26 -8.89
CA PHE A 163 -0.07 -6.08 -8.03
C PHE A 163 -1.27 -5.21 -8.42
N LEU A 164 -1.51 -5.01 -9.72
CA LEU A 164 -2.67 -4.32 -10.25
C LEU A 164 -3.98 -5.04 -9.87
N GLU A 165 -4.06 -6.36 -10.10
CA GLU A 165 -5.22 -7.19 -9.74
C GLU A 165 -5.54 -7.07 -8.25
N GLY A 166 -4.53 -7.26 -7.39
CA GLY A 166 -4.67 -7.13 -5.95
C GLY A 166 -5.13 -5.72 -5.56
N THR A 167 -4.49 -4.69 -6.10
CA THR A 167 -4.83 -3.30 -5.82
C THR A 167 -6.27 -2.98 -6.18
N VAL A 168 -6.76 -3.40 -7.35
CA VAL A 168 -8.15 -3.17 -7.78
C VAL A 168 -9.13 -3.86 -6.83
N ILE A 169 -8.90 -5.13 -6.51
CA ILE A 169 -9.80 -5.93 -5.65
C ILE A 169 -9.85 -5.35 -4.23
N TYR A 170 -8.70 -5.11 -3.62
CA TYR A 170 -8.63 -4.55 -2.26
C TYR A 170 -9.09 -3.09 -2.21
N ALA A 171 -8.88 -2.30 -3.26
CA ALA A 171 -9.41 -0.94 -3.32
C ALA A 171 -10.93 -0.93 -3.42
N ALA A 172 -11.52 -1.79 -4.26
CA ALA A 172 -12.97 -1.94 -4.32
C ALA A 172 -13.56 -2.29 -2.94
N LEU A 173 -12.89 -3.19 -2.21
CA LEU A 173 -13.31 -3.58 -0.86
C LEU A 173 -13.15 -2.45 0.16
N LEU A 174 -11.99 -1.79 0.25
CA LEU A 174 -11.74 -0.70 1.20
C LEU A 174 -12.62 0.51 0.94
N PHE A 175 -12.58 1.04 -0.29
CA PHE A 175 -13.32 2.23 -0.66
C PHE A 175 -14.82 1.95 -0.63
N GLY A 176 -15.26 0.81 -1.16
CA GLY A 176 -16.67 0.41 -1.13
C GLY A 176 -17.20 0.29 0.30
N ALA A 177 -16.51 -0.45 1.17
CA ALA A 177 -16.93 -0.61 2.56
C ALA A 177 -16.96 0.72 3.32
N PHE A 178 -15.96 1.58 3.13
CA PHE A 178 -15.91 2.87 3.81
C PHE A 178 -16.97 3.85 3.30
N GLU A 179 -17.24 3.90 2.00
CA GLU A 179 -18.30 4.75 1.44
C GLU A 179 -19.69 4.33 1.94
N ILE A 180 -19.96 3.02 2.06
CA ILE A 180 -21.20 2.49 2.66
C ILE A 180 -21.30 2.89 4.14
N LEU A 181 -20.25 2.70 4.93
CA LEU A 181 -20.23 3.10 6.34
C LEU A 181 -20.42 4.60 6.50
N LYS A 182 -19.78 5.42 5.67
CA LYS A 182 -19.90 6.88 5.67
C LYS A 182 -21.30 7.36 5.28
N ALA A 183 -21.99 6.63 4.40
CA ALA A 183 -23.39 6.92 4.05
C ALA A 183 -24.33 6.62 5.22
N LYS A 184 -24.11 5.50 5.94
CA LYS A 184 -24.93 5.08 7.08
C LYS A 184 -24.66 5.88 8.36
N TYR A 185 -23.41 6.28 8.61
CA TYR A 185 -22.98 6.95 9.84
C TYR A 185 -22.39 8.34 9.55
N PRO A 186 -23.17 9.43 9.70
CA PRO A 186 -22.73 10.79 9.40
C PRO A 186 -21.49 11.26 10.18
N VAL A 187 -21.25 10.69 11.36
CA VAL A 187 -20.07 10.97 12.21
C VAL A 187 -18.74 10.63 11.51
N LEU A 188 -18.77 9.82 10.44
CA LEU A 188 -17.58 9.45 9.67
C LEU A 188 -17.24 10.45 8.54
N LYS A 189 -18.14 11.40 8.23
CA LYS A 189 -17.85 12.47 7.27
C LYS A 189 -16.74 13.37 7.82
N LEU A 190 -15.96 13.98 6.92
CA LEU A 190 -14.97 14.98 7.35
C LEU A 190 -15.76 16.13 7.97
N GLN A 191 -15.63 16.31 9.28
CA GLN A 191 -16.12 17.52 9.93
C GLN A 191 -15.23 18.67 9.46
N THR A 192 -15.75 19.48 8.54
CA THR A 192 -15.20 20.81 8.30
C THR A 192 -15.45 21.57 9.58
N GLN A 193 -14.40 21.75 10.40
CA GLN A 193 -14.43 22.71 11.49
C GLN A 193 -14.79 24.06 10.83
N LYS A 194 -16.01 24.54 11.08
CA LYS A 194 -16.31 25.95 10.85
C LYS A 194 -15.33 26.72 11.73
N LEU A 195 -14.44 27.47 11.09
CA LEU A 195 -13.67 28.54 11.73
C LEU A 195 -14.65 29.54 12.35
#